data_AF-A0A3P6FUT0-F1
#
_entry.id   AF-A0A3P6FUT0-F1
#
_cell.length_a   1.000
_cell.length_b   1.000
_cell.length_c   1.000
_cell.angle_alpha   90.00
_cell.angle_beta   90.00
_cell.angle_gamma   90.00
#
_symmetry.space_group_name_H-M   'P 1'
#
loop_
_entity.id
_entity.type
_entity.pdbx_description
1 polymer ?
#
loop_
_entity_poly.entity_id
_entity_poly.type
_entity_poly.pdbx_seq_one_letter_code
_entity_poly.pdbx_strand_id
1 'polypeptide(L)'
;MNMRLEKEEREFAKWILEVGDGTADTILSHTSSNEEGEQIVVDQRFMIPSTDKPHEALAAAAYPDFLHNYRNKKYLTERAVLTPTNSTVHELNAYMLSQVPSQAKEYLSSDSVELEATPEDD
;
A
#
# COMPACT_ATOMS: atom_id res chain seq x y z
N MET A 1 -25.30 4.05 -12.75
CA MET A 1 -24.37 3.97 -11.59
C MET A 1 -24.89 4.92 -10.52
N ASN A 2 -25.37 4.40 -9.39
CA ASN A 2 -25.73 5.25 -8.26
C ASN A 2 -24.43 5.67 -7.56
N MET A 3 -23.95 6.89 -7.85
CA MET A 3 -22.83 7.55 -7.15
C MET A 3 -23.27 8.07 -5.77
N ARG A 4 -23.91 7.23 -4.96
CA ARG A 4 -24.12 7.60 -3.55
C ARG A 4 -22.85 7.21 -2.83
N LEU A 5 -21.99 8.21 -2.59
CA LEU A 5 -20.89 8.07 -1.65
C LEU A 5 -21.50 7.71 -0.30
N GLU A 6 -21.02 6.62 0.29
CA GLU A 6 -21.38 6.25 1.64
C GLU A 6 -20.94 7.38 2.60
N LYS A 7 -21.58 7.47 3.78
CA LYS A 7 -21.31 8.57 4.72
C LYS A 7 -19.81 8.68 5.04
N GLU A 8 -19.15 7.54 5.19
CA GLU A 8 -17.72 7.41 5.50
C GLU A 8 -16.83 7.91 4.36
N GLU A 9 -17.15 7.58 3.11
CA GLU A 9 -16.39 8.04 1.94
C GLU A 9 -16.47 9.57 1.80
N ARG A 10 -17.65 10.15 2.10
CA ARG A 10 -17.83 11.61 2.12
C ARG A 10 -17.04 12.28 3.24
N GLU A 11 -16.98 11.66 4.42
CA GLU A 11 -16.17 12.17 5.53
C GLU A 11 -14.68 12.13 5.20
N PHE A 12 -14.19 11.02 4.62
CA PHE A 12 -12.80 10.91 4.17
C PHE A 12 -12.46 11.92 3.07
N ALA A 13 -13.33 12.08 2.07
CA ALA A 13 -13.13 13.06 1.01
C ALA A 13 -13.08 14.50 1.54
N LYS A 14 -13.92 14.84 2.54
CA LYS A 14 -13.87 16.15 3.20
C LYS A 14 -12.53 16.36 3.91
N TRP A 15 -12.06 15.36 4.65
CA TRP A 15 -10.77 15.44 5.35
C TRP A 15 -9.58 15.61 4.39
N ILE A 16 -9.57 14.87 3.27
CA ILE A 16 -8.53 15.03 2.24
C ILE A 16 -8.52 16.45 1.65
N LEU A 17 -9.70 17.06 1.44
CA LEU A 17 -9.78 18.46 1.00
C LEU A 17 -9.25 19.42 2.07
N GLU A 18 -9.58 19.22 3.33
CA GLU A 18 -9.06 20.05 4.44
C GLU A 18 -7.52 20.00 4.51
N VAL A 19 -6.92 18.83 4.28
CA VAL A 19 -5.46 18.67 4.18
C VAL A 19 -4.89 19.43 2.98
N GLY A 20 -5.53 19.35 1.81
CA GLY A 20 -5.10 20.07 0.60
C GLY A 20 -5.26 21.59 0.70
N ASP A 21 -6.27 22.06 1.44
CA ASP A 21 -6.54 23.48 1.68
C ASP A 21 -5.71 24.06 2.85
N GLY A 22 -4.95 23.23 3.58
CA GLY A 22 -4.16 23.64 4.75
C GLY A 22 -5.03 24.03 5.95
N THR A 23 -6.24 23.48 6.04
CA THR A 23 -7.22 23.76 7.12
C THR A 23 -7.45 22.58 8.05
N ALA A 24 -6.82 21.43 7.75
CA ALA A 24 -6.82 20.27 8.64
C ALA A 24 -6.13 20.57 9.98
N ASP A 25 -6.56 19.87 11.02
CA ASP A 25 -5.93 19.98 12.34
C ASP A 25 -4.44 19.62 12.25
N THR A 26 -3.60 20.48 12.82
CA THR A 26 -2.14 20.28 12.86
C THR A 26 -1.66 20.09 14.30
N ILE A 27 -0.55 19.38 14.45
CA ILE A 27 0.17 19.32 15.71
C ILE A 27 0.90 20.65 15.84
N LEU A 28 0.50 21.48 16.81
CA LEU A 28 1.21 22.71 17.15
C LEU A 28 2.61 22.35 17.69
N SER A 29 3.60 22.28 16.81
CA SER A 29 4.99 22.14 17.25
C SER A 29 5.46 23.50 17.78
N HIS A 30 5.50 23.64 19.10
CA HIS A 30 6.23 24.72 19.77
C HIS A 30 7.74 24.46 19.69
N THR A 31 8.28 24.34 18.47
CA THR A 31 9.73 24.28 18.23
C THR A 31 10.03 25.21 17.07
N SER A 32 10.48 26.40 17.42
CA SER A 32 10.98 27.44 16.53
C SER A 32 12.27 26.97 15.84
N SER A 33 12.14 26.06 14.88
CA SER A 33 13.21 25.66 13.96
C SER A 33 12.54 25.14 12.70
N ASN A 34 12.59 25.96 11.66
CA ASN A 34 11.89 25.85 10.39
C ASN A 34 12.40 24.68 9.50
N GLU A 35 12.47 23.46 10.01
CA GLU A 35 13.08 22.33 9.29
C GLU A 35 12.09 21.18 8.99
N GLU A 36 11.03 21.01 9.78
CA GLU A 36 9.92 20.08 9.49
C GLU A 36 8.66 20.91 9.19
N GLY A 37 8.03 20.67 8.03
CA GLY A 37 6.78 21.33 7.66
C GLY A 37 5.63 21.05 8.65
N GLU A 38 4.48 21.70 8.44
CA GLU A 38 3.30 21.51 9.29
C GLU A 38 2.85 20.03 9.31
N GLN A 39 2.77 19.44 10.50
CA GLN A 39 2.37 18.06 10.68
C GLN A 39 0.86 17.97 10.91
N ILE A 40 0.16 17.28 10.01
CA ILE A 40 -1.29 17.06 10.13
C ILE A 40 -1.61 15.97 11.16
N VAL A 41 -2.77 16.09 11.80
CA VAL A 41 -3.35 15.05 12.64
C VAL A 41 -4.18 14.11 11.77
N VAL A 42 -3.79 12.84 11.73
CA VAL A 42 -4.56 11.78 11.06
C VAL A 42 -5.49 11.14 12.08
N ASP A 43 -6.79 11.06 11.75
CA ASP A 43 -7.78 10.41 12.59
C ASP A 43 -7.46 8.91 12.74
N GLN A 44 -7.52 8.39 13.96
CA GLN A 44 -7.28 6.98 14.27
C GLN A 44 -8.19 6.03 13.48
N ARG A 45 -9.37 6.49 13.03
CA ARG A 45 -10.27 5.71 12.16
C ARG A 45 -9.64 5.34 10.81
N PHE A 46 -8.67 6.12 10.34
CA PHE A 46 -7.92 5.84 9.10
C PHE A 46 -6.64 5.03 9.34
N MET A 47 -6.32 4.76 10.61
CA MET A 47 -5.10 4.07 10.99
C MET A 47 -5.41 2.62 11.40
N ILE A 48 -4.56 1.71 10.95
CA ILE A 48 -4.54 0.36 11.50
C ILE A 48 -3.88 0.45 12.89
N PRO A 49 -4.50 -0.08 13.95
CA PRO A 49 -3.91 -0.07 15.28
C PRO A 49 -2.52 -0.71 15.27
N SER A 50 -1.59 -0.14 16.04
CA SER A 50 -0.29 -0.77 16.24
C SER A 50 -0.47 -2.09 16.99
N THR A 51 0.15 -3.15 16.49
CA THR A 51 0.11 -4.49 17.09
C THR A 51 1.51 -5.10 17.07
N ASP A 52 1.73 -6.11 17.89
CA ASP A 52 3.00 -6.88 17.90
C ASP A 52 3.27 -7.59 16.57
N LYS A 53 2.24 -7.71 15.71
CA LYS A 53 2.28 -8.39 14.42
C LYS A 53 1.77 -7.48 13.30
N PRO A 54 2.55 -6.47 12.91
CA PRO A 54 2.12 -5.47 11.94
C PRO A 54 1.75 -6.08 10.57
N HIS A 55 2.47 -7.12 10.11
CA HIS A 55 2.17 -7.79 8.84
C HIS A 55 0.82 -8.53 8.87
N GLU A 56 0.48 -9.15 10.01
CA GLU A 56 -0.80 -9.84 10.20
C GLU A 56 -1.95 -8.83 10.22
N ALA A 57 -1.81 -7.74 10.99
CA ALA A 57 -2.81 -6.69 11.06
C ALA A 57 -3.05 -6.01 9.70
N LEU A 58 -1.98 -5.70 8.96
CA LEU A 58 -2.05 -5.10 7.64
C LEU A 58 -2.69 -6.04 6.61
N ALA A 59 -2.30 -7.32 6.62
CA ALA A 59 -2.89 -8.33 5.75
C ALA A 59 -4.38 -8.52 6.03
N ALA A 60 -4.78 -8.59 7.30
CA ALA A 60 -6.20 -8.74 7.67
C ALA A 60 -7.03 -7.51 7.28
N ALA A 61 -6.48 -6.30 7.41
CA ALA A 61 -7.14 -5.07 7.02
C ALA A 61 -7.34 -4.97 5.49
N ALA A 62 -6.30 -5.27 4.71
CA ALA A 62 -6.36 -5.16 3.25
C ALA A 62 -7.06 -6.36 2.58
N TYR A 63 -6.87 -7.56 3.12
CA TYR A 63 -7.34 -8.83 2.57
C TYR A 63 -8.12 -9.65 3.63
N PRO A 64 -9.34 -9.23 4.00
CA PRO A 64 -10.18 -9.97 4.94
C PRO A 64 -10.57 -11.36 4.38
N ASP A 65 -10.50 -12.39 5.21
CA ASP A 65 -10.76 -13.79 4.81
C ASP A 65 -9.88 -14.29 3.66
N PHE A 66 -8.59 -13.90 3.66
CA PHE A 66 -7.63 -14.25 2.60
C PHE A 66 -7.60 -15.77 2.28
N LEU A 67 -7.55 -16.64 3.29
CA LEU A 67 -7.49 -18.10 3.07
C LEU A 67 -8.72 -18.69 2.37
N HIS A 68 -9.87 -18.03 2.47
CA HIS A 68 -11.08 -18.42 1.75
C HIS A 68 -11.10 -17.88 0.32
N ASN A 69 -10.37 -16.78 0.06
CA ASN A 69 -10.47 -16.03 -1.18
C ASN A 69 -9.18 -15.98 -2.03
N TYR A 70 -8.07 -16.59 -1.61
CA TYR A 70 -6.78 -16.50 -2.30
C TYR A 70 -6.77 -17.06 -3.73
N ARG A 71 -7.79 -17.84 -4.13
CA ARG A 71 -7.98 -18.29 -5.52
C ARG A 71 -8.96 -17.42 -6.33
N ASN A 72 -9.64 -16.49 -5.67
CA ASN A 72 -10.60 -15.60 -6.30
C ASN A 72 -9.88 -14.39 -6.91
N LYS A 73 -9.75 -14.39 -8.25
CA LYS A 73 -9.07 -13.32 -8.98
C LYS A 73 -9.68 -11.94 -8.71
N LYS A 74 -11.01 -11.82 -8.73
CA LYS A 74 -11.71 -10.54 -8.53
C LYS A 74 -11.40 -9.97 -7.14
N TYR A 75 -11.47 -10.82 -6.12
CA TYR A 75 -11.13 -10.45 -4.75
C TYR A 75 -9.71 -9.88 -4.65
N LEU A 76 -8.73 -10.56 -5.26
CA LEU A 76 -7.32 -10.14 -5.23
C LEU A 76 -7.07 -8.84 -6.01
N THR A 77 -7.72 -8.65 -7.16
CA THR A 77 -7.48 -7.49 -8.04
C THR A 77 -8.12 -6.20 -7.56
N GLU A 78 -9.16 -6.28 -6.72
CA GLU A 78 -9.84 -5.11 -6.15
C GLU A 78 -9.13 -4.51 -4.93
N ARG A 79 -8.01 -5.11 -4.50
CA ARG A 79 -7.31 -4.79 -3.26
C ARG A 79 -5.82 -4.60 -3.53
N ALA A 80 -5.22 -3.60 -2.91
CA ALA A 80 -3.79 -3.35 -3.01
C ALA A 80 -3.27 -2.76 -1.69
N VAL A 81 -2.03 -3.09 -1.36
CA VAL A 81 -1.27 -2.41 -0.30
C VAL A 81 -0.16 -1.62 -0.98
N LEU A 82 -0.14 -0.31 -0.73
CA LEU A 82 0.89 0.59 -1.24
C LEU A 82 1.85 0.91 -0.10
N THR A 83 3.14 0.74 -0.36
CA THR A 83 4.20 1.09 0.58
C THR A 83 5.22 2.02 -0.09
N PRO A 84 5.89 2.91 0.65
CA PRO A 84 6.87 3.83 0.06
C PRO A 84 8.08 3.13 -0.61
N THR A 85 8.44 1.93 -0.17
CA THR A 85 9.64 1.22 -0.64
C THR A 85 9.35 -0.19 -1.15
N ASN A 86 10.19 -0.68 -2.05
CA ASN A 86 10.08 -2.06 -2.55
C ASN A 86 10.49 -3.11 -1.51
N SER A 87 11.34 -2.78 -0.53
CA SER A 87 11.69 -3.72 0.55
C SER A 87 10.47 -4.02 1.42
N THR A 88 9.74 -2.99 1.84
CA THR A 88 8.53 -3.15 2.67
C THR A 88 7.44 -3.94 1.94
N VAL A 89 7.25 -3.72 0.63
CA VAL A 89 6.27 -4.51 -0.13
C VAL A 89 6.72 -5.96 -0.31
N HIS A 90 8.02 -6.20 -0.43
CA HIS A 90 8.55 -7.56 -0.56
C HIS A 90 8.31 -8.40 0.69
N GLU A 91 8.56 -7.83 1.88
CA GLU A 91 8.30 -8.48 3.16
C GLU A 91 6.83 -8.85 3.34
N LEU A 92 5.92 -7.93 2.99
CA LEU A 92 4.48 -8.18 3.09
C LEU A 92 4.02 -9.22 2.06
N ASN A 93 4.51 -9.15 0.82
CA ASN A 93 4.20 -10.13 -0.21
C ASN A 93 4.68 -11.54 0.18
N ALA A 94 5.87 -11.65 0.76
CA ALA A 94 6.38 -12.91 1.29
C ALA A 94 5.51 -13.43 2.44
N TYR A 95 5.08 -12.55 3.35
CA TYR A 95 4.12 -12.90 4.40
C TYR A 95 2.82 -13.45 3.82
N MET A 96 2.18 -12.75 2.88
CA MET A 96 0.93 -13.18 2.24
C MET A 96 1.08 -14.53 1.52
N LEU A 97 2.18 -14.72 0.79
CA LEU A 97 2.48 -15.99 0.12
C LEU A 97 2.67 -17.14 1.11
N SER A 98 3.29 -16.89 2.28
CA SER A 98 3.48 -17.90 3.32
C SER A 98 2.17 -18.45 3.90
N GLN A 99 1.08 -17.68 3.81
CA GLN A 99 -0.23 -18.11 4.29
C GLN A 99 -0.94 -19.05 3.30
N VAL A 100 -0.53 -19.07 2.02
CA VAL A 100 -1.19 -19.87 1.01
C VAL A 100 -0.90 -21.36 1.24
N PRO A 101 -1.91 -22.23 1.38
CA PRO A 101 -1.71 -23.66 1.59
C PRO A 101 -1.40 -24.35 0.23
N SER A 102 -0.26 -24.00 -0.35
CA SER A 102 0.24 -24.54 -1.61
C SER A 102 1.76 -24.67 -1.54
N GLN A 103 2.32 -25.52 -2.40
CA GLN A 103 3.77 -25.59 -2.54
C GLN A 103 4.29 -24.28 -3.15
N ALA A 104 5.34 -23.72 -2.53
CA ALA A 104 6.07 -22.59 -3.09
C ALA A 104 6.69 -22.98 -4.43
N LYS A 105 6.66 -22.06 -5.39
CA LYS A 105 7.23 -22.26 -6.72
C LYS A 105 8.03 -21.04 -7.12
N GLU A 106 9.26 -21.29 -7.55
CA GLU A 106 10.16 -20.28 -8.09
C GLU A 106 10.08 -20.28 -9.61
N TYR A 107 10.06 -19.09 -10.21
CA TYR A 107 10.06 -18.89 -11.65
C TYR A 107 11.26 -18.01 -11.99
N LEU A 108 12.20 -18.56 -12.77
CA LEU A 108 13.39 -17.82 -13.21
C LEU A 108 13.01 -16.89 -14.36
N SER A 109 13.51 -15.64 -14.34
CA SER A 109 13.41 -14.76 -15.50
C SER A 109 14.27 -15.31 -16.64
N SER A 110 13.90 -14.99 -17.87
CA SER A 110 14.65 -15.35 -19.08
C SER A 110 14.89 -14.07 -19.85
N ASP A 111 16.04 -13.44 -19.60
CA ASP A 111 16.44 -12.20 -20.24
C ASP A 111 17.52 -12.48 -21.29
N SER A 112 17.33 -12.00 -22.51
CA SER A 112 18.26 -12.14 -23.63
C SER A 112 18.80 -10.76 -24.01
N VAL A 113 20.11 -10.64 -24.24
CA VAL A 113 20.72 -9.42 -24.78
C VAL A 113 21.05 -9.66 -26.24
N GLU A 114 20.49 -8.85 -27.14
CA GLU A 114 20.87 -8.83 -28.55
C GLU A 114 22.05 -7.90 -28.71
N LEU A 115 23.19 -8.44 -29.15
CA LEU A 115 24.34 -7.64 -29.54
C LEU A 115 24.11 -7.19 -30.98
N GLU A 116 23.84 -5.89 -31.19
CA GLU A 116 23.91 -5.33 -32.54
C GLU A 116 25.34 -5.54 -33.05
N ALA A 117 25.49 -6.43 -34.03
CA ALA A 117 26.72 -6.56 -34.78
C ALA A 117 26.89 -5.25 -35.58
N THR A 118 27.73 -4.35 -35.09
CA THR A 118 28.29 -3.31 -35.95
C THR A 118 29.04 -4.04 -37.05
N PRO A 119 28.70 -3.84 -38.34
CA PRO A 119 29.47 -4.44 -39.41
C PRO A 119 30.93 -3.99 -39.26
N GLU A 120 31.84 -4.95 -39.21
CA GLU A 120 33.27 -4.70 -39.28
C GLU A 120 33.51 -3.95 -40.60
N ASP A 121 34.03 -2.72 -40.53
CA ASP A 121 34.52 -1.99 -41.70
C ASP A 121 35.71 -2.80 -42.27
N ASP A 122 35.50 -3.41 -43.44
CA ASP A 122 36.54 -4.01 -44.31
C ASP A 122 37.57 -2.96 -44.77
#